data_AF-A0A759LLP9-F1
#
_entry.id   AF-A0A759LLP9-F1
#
_cell.length_a   1.000
_cell.length_b   1.000
_cell.length_c   1.000
_cell.angle_alpha   90.00
_cell.angle_beta   90.00
_cell.angle_gamma   90.00
#
_symmetry.space_group_name_H-M   'P 1'
#
loop_
_entity.id
_entity.type
_entity.pdbx_description
1 polymer ?
#
loop_
_entity_poly.entity_id
_entity_poly.type
_entity_poly.pdbx_seq_one_letter_code
_entity_poly.pdbx_strand_id
1 'polypeptide(L)'
;MMKIQSGVTTILMLALLLCAEMPVHAADKKLTSLLAPYDEWYFNFFYPNALPAKVTYVELLDTDGILYRYRALDGTIPSSTTVAEWEDDLSVGMASFNKAKNPPQAMHFCWDSVIDKKVYETWITFGYPLWEMMLTPYPSPWDAGVQEYRRYLLIGLAPEGRVRVWLENTKKPNTRLTEDKDIVVETVSGEKLAMCKGVTRFSRGYKYIKETEDFIKDKKYPYGNW
;
A
#
# COMPACT_ATOMS: atom_id res chain seq x y z
N MET A 1 15.94 -59.33 25.07
CA MET A 1 16.26 -59.95 23.77
C MET A 1 16.33 -58.86 22.72
N MET A 2 17.48 -58.80 22.07
CA MET A 2 17.86 -57.88 21.01
C MET A 2 17.59 -58.55 19.66
N LYS A 3 17.04 -57.85 18.67
CA LYS A 3 17.40 -58.06 17.25
C LYS A 3 17.44 -56.71 16.53
N ILE A 4 18.60 -56.47 15.96
CA ILE A 4 19.05 -55.34 15.13
C ILE A 4 18.95 -55.78 13.66
N GLN A 5 19.06 -54.80 12.75
CA GLN A 5 19.48 -54.87 11.33
C GLN A 5 18.31 -54.95 10.33
N SER A 6 18.32 -54.30 9.17
CA SER A 6 19.28 -53.47 8.40
C SER A 6 18.42 -52.81 7.29
N GLY A 7 18.51 -51.53 6.96
CA GLY A 7 19.55 -50.96 6.08
C GLY A 7 19.33 -51.31 4.60
N VAL A 8 18.66 -50.42 3.83
CA VAL A 8 18.72 -50.24 2.36
C VAL A 8 18.24 -48.80 2.11
N THR A 9 19.08 -47.76 1.93
CA THR A 9 19.95 -47.40 0.81
C THR A 9 19.23 -47.18 -0.52
N THR A 10 18.81 -45.91 -0.72
CA THR A 10 18.80 -45.13 -1.98
C THR A 10 17.92 -45.59 -3.17
N ILE A 11 17.08 -44.69 -3.68
CA ILE A 11 17.14 -44.15 -5.06
C ILE A 11 16.37 -42.82 -5.07
N LEU A 12 17.14 -41.74 -5.24
CA LEU A 12 16.69 -40.40 -5.57
C LEU A 12 16.27 -40.43 -7.05
N MET A 13 14.97 -40.42 -7.36
CA MET A 13 14.53 -40.21 -8.76
C MET A 13 14.46 -38.71 -9.06
N LEU A 14 15.50 -38.24 -9.74
CA LEU A 14 15.57 -36.96 -10.41
C LEU A 14 14.66 -37.02 -11.65
N ALA A 15 13.45 -36.46 -11.57
CA ALA A 15 12.56 -36.37 -12.73
C ALA A 15 13.05 -35.23 -13.65
N LEU A 16 13.51 -35.61 -14.85
CA LEU A 16 13.95 -34.69 -15.90
C LEU A 16 12.81 -33.77 -16.36
N LEU A 17 13.14 -32.48 -16.48
CA LEU A 17 12.32 -31.48 -17.14
C LEU A 17 12.04 -31.89 -18.60
N LEU A 18 10.76 -32.01 -18.94
CA LEU A 18 10.30 -31.90 -20.33
C LEU A 18 10.05 -30.41 -20.60
N CYS A 19 11.02 -29.78 -21.27
CA CYS A 19 10.84 -28.47 -21.88
C CYS A 19 9.82 -28.60 -23.01
N ALA A 20 8.57 -28.20 -22.76
CA ALA A 20 7.67 -27.82 -23.83
C ALA A 20 8.02 -26.38 -24.23
N GLU A 21 8.63 -26.21 -25.40
CA GLU A 21 8.84 -24.91 -26.02
C GLU A 21 7.47 -24.28 -26.31
N MET A 22 7.07 -23.32 -25.47
CA MET A 22 5.92 -22.47 -25.77
C MET A 22 6.33 -21.47 -26.86
N PRO A 23 5.46 -21.20 -27.86
CA PRO A 23 5.77 -20.23 -28.90
C PRO A 23 5.91 -18.84 -28.26
N VAL A 24 7.14 -18.33 -28.27
CA VAL A 24 7.51 -16.98 -27.84
C VAL A 24 6.91 -15.99 -28.84
N HIS A 25 5.69 -15.52 -28.58
CA HIS A 25 5.07 -14.38 -29.27
C HIS A 25 4.40 -13.44 -28.25
N ALA A 26 5.22 -12.73 -27.50
CA ALA A 26 5.00 -11.35 -27.08
C ALA A 26 6.39 -10.82 -26.69
N ALA A 27 6.76 -9.62 -27.12
CA ALA A 27 7.93 -8.95 -26.58
C ALA A 27 7.62 -8.58 -25.12
N ASP A 28 7.87 -9.51 -24.20
CA ASP A 28 7.85 -9.26 -22.76
C ASP A 28 8.92 -8.20 -22.49
N LYS A 29 8.49 -6.95 -22.28
CA LYS A 29 9.32 -5.94 -21.64
C LYS A 29 9.47 -6.33 -20.17
N LYS A 30 10.25 -7.37 -19.92
CA LYS A 30 10.67 -7.73 -18.57
C LYS A 30 11.51 -6.58 -18.03
N LEU A 31 11.11 -6.00 -16.91
CA LEU A 31 11.91 -5.01 -16.19
C LEU A 31 13.33 -5.57 -16.00
N THR A 32 14.31 -4.88 -16.56
CA THR A 32 15.73 -5.29 -16.50
C THR A 32 16.36 -4.95 -15.15
N SER A 33 15.75 -4.03 -14.42
CA SER A 33 16.10 -3.62 -13.06
C SER A 33 14.83 -3.24 -12.31
N LEU A 34 14.80 -3.52 -11.01
CA LEU A 34 13.78 -3.00 -10.10
C LEU A 34 14.29 -1.80 -9.27
N LEU A 35 15.49 -1.30 -9.59
CA LEU A 35 16.01 -0.07 -9.00
C LEU A 35 15.33 1.14 -9.64
N ALA A 36 14.97 2.11 -8.82
CA ALA A 36 14.36 3.34 -9.32
C ALA A 36 15.36 4.17 -10.13
N PRO A 37 14.95 4.75 -11.28
CA PRO A 37 15.74 5.73 -12.04
C PRO A 37 15.61 7.16 -11.48
N TYR A 38 15.16 7.30 -10.24
CA TYR A 38 14.91 8.56 -9.53
C TYR A 38 15.36 8.43 -8.08
N ASP A 39 15.63 9.55 -7.41
CA ASP A 39 16.17 9.52 -6.04
C ASP A 39 15.19 8.89 -5.04
N GLU A 40 13.92 9.30 -5.11
CA GLU A 40 12.87 8.91 -4.18
C GLU A 40 11.49 8.88 -4.86
N TRP A 41 10.62 8.01 -4.34
CA TRP A 41 9.16 8.07 -4.51
C TRP A 41 8.49 8.33 -3.16
N TYR A 42 7.25 8.77 -3.19
CA TYR A 42 6.50 9.29 -2.04
C TYR A 42 5.20 8.53 -1.85
N PHE A 43 4.76 8.40 -0.59
CA PHE A 43 3.44 7.88 -0.26
C PHE A 43 2.74 8.82 0.71
N ASN A 44 1.46 9.09 0.50
CA ASN A 44 0.69 9.90 1.41
C ASN A 44 -0.58 9.17 1.81
N PHE A 45 -0.91 9.27 3.09
CA PHE A 45 -2.16 8.77 3.61
C PHE A 45 -3.20 9.88 3.63
N PHE A 46 -4.43 9.55 3.30
CA PHE A 46 -5.55 10.47 3.43
C PHE A 46 -6.78 9.77 4.01
N TYR A 47 -7.75 10.55 4.47
CA TYR A 47 -9.03 10.03 4.93
C TYR A 47 -10.21 10.82 4.33
N PRO A 48 -11.40 10.20 4.17
CA PRO A 48 -12.58 10.88 3.64
C PRO A 48 -13.04 12.09 4.46
N ASN A 49 -13.79 12.99 3.85
CA ASN A 49 -14.21 14.24 4.49
C ASN A 49 -14.83 14.01 5.87
N ALA A 50 -14.29 14.69 6.88
CA ALA A 50 -14.72 14.61 8.28
C ALA A 50 -14.69 13.21 8.93
N LEU A 51 -14.00 12.22 8.32
CA LEU A 51 -13.82 10.86 8.84
C LEU A 51 -12.36 10.58 9.24
N PRO A 52 -11.83 11.22 10.30
CA PRO A 52 -10.40 11.23 10.58
C PRO A 52 -9.79 9.85 10.84
N ALA A 53 -8.63 9.64 10.24
CA ALA A 53 -7.71 8.53 10.50
C ALA A 53 -6.31 9.06 10.79
N LYS A 54 -5.51 8.30 11.52
CA LYS A 54 -4.13 8.67 11.86
C LYS A 54 -3.17 7.50 11.78
N VAL A 55 -2.19 7.58 10.89
CA VAL A 55 -1.11 6.59 10.83
C VAL A 55 -0.09 6.84 11.93
N THR A 56 0.38 5.76 12.56
CA THR A 56 1.24 5.81 13.75
C THR A 56 2.58 5.14 13.56
N TYR A 57 2.66 4.15 12.66
CA TYR A 57 3.88 3.42 12.35
C TYR A 57 3.78 2.77 10.97
N VAL A 58 4.89 2.74 10.22
CA VAL A 58 4.98 2.06 8.93
C VAL A 58 6.30 1.29 8.85
N GLU A 59 6.24 0.03 8.43
CA GLU A 59 7.36 -0.73 7.88
C GLU A 59 7.16 -0.88 6.36
N LEU A 60 8.22 -0.66 5.59
CA LEU A 60 8.17 -0.70 4.13
C LEU A 60 9.40 -1.44 3.61
N LEU A 61 9.20 -2.51 2.85
CA LEU A 61 10.24 -3.23 2.13
C LEU A 61 10.23 -2.78 0.67
N ASP A 62 11.37 -2.32 0.16
CA ASP A 62 11.50 -1.93 -1.25
C ASP A 62 12.04 -3.08 -2.13
N THR A 63 12.09 -2.82 -3.44
CA THR A 63 12.55 -3.80 -4.43
C THR A 63 14.04 -4.12 -4.40
N ASP A 64 14.85 -3.35 -3.68
CA ASP A 64 16.28 -3.60 -3.43
C ASP A 64 16.51 -4.33 -2.09
N GLY A 65 15.44 -4.72 -1.40
CA GLY A 65 15.49 -5.43 -0.13
C GLY A 65 15.76 -4.52 1.08
N ILE A 66 15.62 -3.20 0.93
CA ILE A 66 15.80 -2.25 2.02
C ILE A 66 14.50 -2.15 2.84
N LEU A 67 14.63 -2.37 4.15
CA LEU A 67 13.54 -2.23 5.11
C LEU A 67 13.58 -0.86 5.78
N TYR A 68 12.59 -0.05 5.48
CA TYR A 68 12.36 1.26 6.10
C TYR A 68 11.41 1.14 7.29
N ARG A 69 11.66 1.91 8.34
CA ARG A 69 10.82 1.97 9.56
C ARG A 69 10.52 3.41 9.93
N TYR A 70 9.29 3.84 9.70
CA TYR A 70 8.86 5.22 9.91
C TYR A 70 8.14 5.35 11.25
N ARG A 71 8.79 6.02 12.20
CA ARG A 71 8.18 6.44 13.48
C ARG A 71 7.68 7.90 13.44
N ALA A 72 8.27 8.70 12.54
CA ALA A 72 7.80 10.02 12.17
C ALA A 72 7.31 9.93 10.72
N LEU A 73 6.10 10.40 10.48
CA LEU A 73 5.39 10.36 9.21
C LEU A 73 4.80 11.73 8.95
N ASP A 74 4.60 12.07 7.68
CA ASP A 74 3.72 13.18 7.32
C ASP A 74 2.29 12.87 7.79
N GLY A 75 1.55 13.93 8.12
CA GLY A 75 0.19 13.79 8.66
C GLY A 75 -0.76 13.16 7.64
N THR A 76 -1.71 12.36 8.13
CA THR A 76 -2.81 11.86 7.29
C THR A 76 -3.70 13.03 6.85
N ILE A 77 -3.86 13.19 5.54
CA ILE A 77 -4.44 14.39 4.90
C ILE A 77 -5.97 14.27 4.86
N PRO A 78 -6.73 15.28 5.31
CA PRO A 78 -8.18 15.31 5.08
C PRO A 78 -8.50 15.54 3.60
N SER A 79 -9.37 14.72 3.01
CA SER A 79 -9.91 14.98 1.67
C SER A 79 -11.31 15.58 1.78
N SER A 80 -11.47 16.85 1.43
CA SER A 80 -12.79 17.51 1.40
C SER A 80 -13.67 17.06 0.22
N THR A 81 -13.07 16.47 -0.81
CA THR A 81 -13.76 15.99 -2.02
C THR A 81 -14.19 14.53 -1.93
N THR A 82 -13.52 13.72 -1.10
CA THR A 82 -13.90 12.32 -0.87
C THR A 82 -15.08 12.26 0.10
N VAL A 83 -16.30 12.30 -0.43
CA VAL A 83 -17.56 12.26 0.32
C VAL A 83 -18.40 11.09 -0.16
N ALA A 84 -18.79 10.22 0.77
CA ALA A 84 -19.60 9.02 0.52
C ALA A 84 -19.00 7.97 -0.43
N GLU A 85 -18.04 8.28 -1.28
CA GLU A 85 -17.30 7.33 -2.11
C GLU A 85 -15.87 7.82 -2.38
N TRP A 86 -15.01 6.93 -2.87
CA TRP A 86 -13.62 7.28 -3.18
C TRP A 86 -13.50 8.20 -4.40
N GLU A 87 -12.75 9.29 -4.25
CA GLU A 87 -12.36 10.18 -5.34
C GLU A 87 -11.05 9.70 -6.01
N ASP A 88 -11.02 9.71 -7.34
CA ASP A 88 -9.85 9.34 -8.13
C ASP A 88 -8.99 10.55 -8.53
N ASP A 89 -9.54 11.77 -8.45
CA ASP A 89 -8.84 13.03 -8.69
C ASP A 89 -8.32 13.65 -7.39
N LEU A 90 -7.36 12.96 -6.77
CA LEU A 90 -6.65 13.44 -5.60
C LEU A 90 -5.22 13.80 -5.96
N SER A 91 -4.70 14.90 -5.42
CA SER A 91 -3.31 15.30 -5.60
C SER A 91 -2.69 15.61 -4.25
N VAL A 92 -1.46 15.15 -4.05
CA VAL A 92 -0.69 15.47 -2.85
C VAL A 92 0.68 15.97 -3.26
N GLY A 93 1.23 16.91 -2.48
CA GLY A 93 2.59 17.35 -2.67
C GLY A 93 3.62 16.28 -2.27
N MET A 94 4.88 16.60 -2.51
CA MET A 94 6.01 15.82 -1.99
C MET A 94 5.96 15.75 -0.47
N ALA A 95 6.02 14.54 0.06
CA ALA A 95 6.06 14.29 1.49
C ALA A 95 7.47 14.54 2.04
N SER A 96 7.57 15.00 3.29
CA SER A 96 8.87 15.27 3.92
C SER A 96 9.52 13.99 4.44
N PHE A 97 8.73 13.10 5.04
CA PHE A 97 9.15 11.87 5.68
C PHE A 97 8.73 10.62 4.90
N ASN A 98 7.55 10.64 4.29
CA ASN A 98 6.96 9.46 3.67
C ASN A 98 7.54 9.21 2.26
N LYS A 99 8.74 8.65 2.21
CA LYS A 99 9.48 8.44 0.95
C LYS A 99 10.51 7.31 1.02
N ALA A 100 10.69 6.59 -0.08
CA ALA A 100 11.65 5.50 -0.21
C ALA A 100 12.39 5.56 -1.55
N LYS A 101 13.50 4.83 -1.67
CA LYS A 101 14.34 4.86 -2.88
C LYS A 101 13.73 4.07 -4.03
N ASN A 102 13.48 2.78 -3.81
CA ASN A 102 13.00 1.88 -4.88
C ASN A 102 11.52 1.53 -4.69
N PRO A 103 10.80 1.10 -5.75
CA PRO A 103 9.39 0.71 -5.67
C PRO A 103 9.07 -0.22 -4.47
N PRO A 104 7.86 -0.15 -3.92
CA PRO A 104 7.49 -0.94 -2.76
C PRO A 104 7.27 -2.42 -3.13
N GLN A 105 7.79 -3.36 -2.33
CA GLN A 105 7.39 -4.77 -2.37
C GLN A 105 6.27 -5.05 -1.36
N ALA A 106 6.42 -4.54 -0.14
CA ALA A 106 5.45 -4.70 0.93
C ALA A 106 5.41 -3.49 1.86
N MET A 107 4.23 -3.12 2.35
CA MET A 107 4.03 -2.09 3.36
C MET A 107 3.15 -2.64 4.47
N HIS A 108 3.61 -2.50 5.71
CA HIS A 108 2.88 -2.91 6.91
C HIS A 108 2.73 -1.71 7.83
N PHE A 109 1.51 -1.33 8.22
CA PHE A 109 1.33 -0.10 8.98
C PHE A 109 0.20 -0.16 10.00
N CYS A 110 0.36 0.67 11.03
CA CYS A 110 -0.59 0.87 12.12
C CYS A 110 -1.33 2.19 11.91
N TRP A 111 -2.65 2.16 12.07
CA TRP A 111 -3.43 3.38 12.01
C TRP A 111 -4.65 3.35 12.93
N ASP A 112 -4.94 4.51 13.50
CA ASP A 112 -6.10 4.77 14.33
C ASP A 112 -7.24 5.27 13.45
N SER A 113 -8.37 4.55 13.42
CA SER A 113 -9.62 5.10 12.93
C SER A 113 -10.28 5.86 14.08
N VAL A 114 -10.38 7.18 13.95
CA VAL A 114 -11.08 7.98 14.98
C VAL A 114 -12.56 7.60 14.97
N ILE A 115 -13.13 7.41 13.77
CA ILE A 115 -14.53 7.04 13.56
C ILE A 115 -14.89 5.69 14.18
N ASP A 116 -14.02 4.70 14.02
CA ASP A 116 -14.31 3.37 14.58
C ASP A 116 -13.80 3.23 16.02
N LYS A 117 -13.08 4.24 16.51
CA LYS A 117 -12.46 4.30 17.83
C LYS A 117 -11.59 3.07 18.13
N LYS A 118 -10.82 2.64 17.13
CA LYS A 118 -9.92 1.49 17.23
C LYS A 118 -8.72 1.60 16.30
N VAL A 119 -7.73 0.78 16.64
CA VAL A 119 -6.52 0.57 15.84
C VAL A 119 -6.78 -0.51 14.79
N TYR A 120 -6.30 -0.25 13.59
CA TYR A 120 -6.15 -1.19 12.50
C TYR A 120 -4.67 -1.42 12.20
N GLU A 121 -4.38 -2.63 11.75
CA GLU A 121 -3.10 -3.07 11.22
C GLU A 121 -3.33 -3.53 9.79
N THR A 122 -2.63 -2.91 8.85
CA THR A 122 -2.82 -3.16 7.42
C THR A 122 -1.53 -3.61 6.78
N TRP A 123 -1.59 -4.71 6.05
CA TRP A 123 -0.55 -5.20 5.16
C TRP A 123 -0.93 -4.94 3.70
N ILE A 124 -0.01 -4.41 2.91
CA ILE A 124 -0.14 -4.25 1.46
C ILE A 124 1.04 -4.96 0.81
N THR A 125 0.76 -5.93 -0.05
CA THR A 125 1.75 -6.51 -0.97
C THR A 125 1.57 -5.85 -2.33
N PHE A 126 2.67 -5.45 -2.97
CA PHE A 126 2.65 -4.76 -4.25
C PHE A 126 3.18 -5.66 -5.37
N GLY A 127 2.51 -5.64 -6.51
CA GLY A 127 2.79 -6.51 -7.64
C GLY A 127 3.61 -5.87 -8.76
N TYR A 128 4.09 -6.73 -9.66
CA TYR A 128 4.84 -6.33 -10.86
C TYR A 128 4.15 -5.24 -11.72
N PRO A 129 2.82 -5.27 -11.96
CA PRO A 129 2.17 -4.22 -12.74
C PRO A 129 2.37 -2.82 -12.17
N LEU A 130 2.39 -2.66 -10.84
CA LEU A 130 2.69 -1.38 -10.22
C LEU A 130 4.14 -0.96 -10.47
N TRP A 131 5.09 -1.87 -10.29
CA TRP A 131 6.51 -1.58 -10.51
C TRP A 131 6.78 -1.16 -11.95
N GLU A 132 6.13 -1.83 -12.91
CA GLU A 132 6.21 -1.46 -14.33
C GLU A 132 5.72 -0.03 -14.55
N MET A 133 4.58 0.35 -13.94
CA MET A 133 4.06 1.72 -14.03
C MET A 133 4.98 2.78 -13.40
N MET A 134 5.64 2.44 -12.28
CA MET A 134 6.56 3.35 -11.57
C MET A 134 7.92 3.49 -12.28
N LEU A 135 8.40 2.43 -12.93
CA LEU A 135 9.70 2.37 -13.58
C LEU A 135 9.66 2.71 -15.07
N THR A 136 8.47 2.84 -15.66
CA THR A 136 8.30 3.27 -17.05
C THR A 136 8.30 4.80 -17.14
N PRO A 137 9.27 5.42 -17.85
CA PRO A 137 9.27 6.86 -18.06
C PRO A 137 8.11 7.29 -18.96
N TYR A 138 7.65 8.53 -18.76
CA TYR A 138 6.74 9.20 -19.69
C TYR A 138 7.23 10.62 -20.00
N PRO A 139 6.94 11.17 -21.19
CA PRO A 139 7.33 12.53 -21.53
C PRO A 139 6.67 13.56 -20.59
N SER A 140 7.45 14.51 -20.06
CA SER A 140 6.90 15.60 -19.27
C SER A 140 5.88 16.40 -20.11
N PRO A 141 4.71 16.74 -19.56
CA PRO A 141 3.76 17.62 -20.24
C PRO A 141 4.17 19.10 -20.16
N TRP A 142 5.19 19.43 -19.36
CA TRP A 142 5.64 20.80 -19.11
C TRP A 142 6.94 21.12 -19.84
N ASP A 143 7.86 20.16 -19.91
CA ASP A 143 9.20 20.36 -20.44
C ASP A 143 9.54 19.38 -21.58
N ALA A 144 9.71 19.92 -22.79
CA ALA A 144 10.05 19.12 -23.96
C ALA A 144 11.41 18.42 -23.79
N GLY A 145 11.43 17.10 -23.96
CA GLY A 145 12.65 16.28 -23.84
C GLY A 145 12.95 15.78 -22.43
N VAL A 146 12.18 16.21 -21.42
CA VAL A 146 12.27 15.66 -20.06
C VAL A 146 11.41 14.41 -19.97
N GLN A 147 11.95 13.35 -19.36
CA GLN A 147 11.19 12.17 -18.97
C GLN A 147 10.89 12.23 -17.49
N GLU A 148 9.66 11.91 -17.12
CA GLU A 148 9.17 11.83 -15.76
C GLU A 148 8.74 10.40 -15.41
N TYR A 149 8.51 10.16 -14.12
CA TYR A 149 8.08 8.88 -13.57
C TYR A 149 6.93 9.07 -12.59
N ARG A 150 6.05 8.06 -12.49
CA ARG A 150 4.95 8.06 -11.53
C ARG A 150 5.50 7.64 -10.16
N ARG A 151 5.59 8.61 -9.26
CA ARG A 151 6.33 8.47 -8.00
C ARG A 151 5.52 8.80 -6.75
N TYR A 152 4.20 8.91 -6.87
CA TYR A 152 3.34 9.27 -5.75
C TYR A 152 2.24 8.22 -5.57
N LEU A 153 2.24 7.55 -4.43
CA LEU A 153 1.14 6.70 -3.98
C LEU A 153 0.24 7.47 -3.02
N LEU A 154 -1.07 7.34 -3.23
CA LEU A 154 -2.10 7.84 -2.33
C LEU A 154 -2.76 6.65 -1.66
N ILE A 155 -2.86 6.67 -0.33
CA ILE A 155 -3.41 5.57 0.46
C ILE A 155 -4.58 6.11 1.28
N GLY A 156 -5.79 5.77 0.85
CA GLY A 156 -7.03 6.18 1.50
C GLY A 156 -7.37 5.26 2.66
N LEU A 157 -7.71 5.83 3.80
CA LEU A 157 -8.10 5.13 5.03
C LEU A 157 -9.52 5.53 5.41
N ALA A 158 -10.46 4.59 5.30
CA ALA A 158 -11.88 4.81 5.58
C ALA A 158 -12.38 3.90 6.72
N PRO A 159 -13.54 4.21 7.33
CA PRO A 159 -14.17 3.36 8.34
C PRO A 159 -14.28 1.88 7.91
N GLU A 160 -14.47 1.00 8.89
CA GLU A 160 -14.45 -0.47 8.72
C GLU A 160 -13.08 -1.06 8.35
N GLY A 161 -12.01 -0.28 8.43
CA GLY A 161 -10.66 -0.74 8.09
C GLY A 161 -10.45 -0.81 6.57
N ARG A 162 -11.22 -0.03 5.81
CA ARG A 162 -11.15 0.01 4.34
C ARG A 162 -9.93 0.80 3.91
N VAL A 163 -9.11 0.18 3.06
CA VAL A 163 -7.91 0.78 2.52
C VAL A 163 -7.95 0.68 1.00
N ARG A 164 -7.63 1.79 0.33
CA ARG A 164 -7.58 1.87 -1.14
C ARG A 164 -6.35 2.65 -1.57
N VAL A 165 -5.76 2.28 -2.70
CA VAL A 165 -4.48 2.83 -3.14
C VAL A 165 -4.58 3.34 -4.58
N TRP A 166 -3.95 4.48 -4.84
CA TRP A 166 -3.80 5.05 -6.16
C TRP A 166 -2.34 5.34 -6.47
N LEU A 167 -1.98 5.17 -7.74
CA LEU A 167 -0.78 5.76 -8.32
C LEU A 167 -1.17 7.07 -9.01
N GLU A 168 -0.57 8.17 -8.57
CA GLU A 168 -0.87 9.48 -9.13
C GLU A 168 -0.40 9.59 -10.59
N ASN A 169 -1.28 10.14 -11.43
CA ASN A 169 -0.98 10.46 -12.82
C ASN A 169 -0.82 11.97 -12.98
N THR A 170 0.00 12.37 -13.95
CA THR A 170 0.14 13.79 -14.33
C THR A 170 -1.15 14.35 -14.92
N LYS A 171 -1.93 13.51 -15.59
CA LYS A 171 -3.29 13.82 -16.05
C LYS A 171 -4.28 12.91 -15.33
N LYS A 172 -5.31 13.52 -14.77
CA LYS A 172 -6.35 12.85 -13.99
C LYS A 172 -7.29 12.06 -14.91
N PRO A 173 -7.94 10.99 -14.42
CA PRO A 173 -7.90 10.48 -13.04
C PRO A 173 -6.59 9.75 -12.68
N ASN A 174 -6.33 9.57 -11.38
CA ASN A 174 -5.25 8.70 -10.93
C ASN A 174 -5.57 7.23 -11.24
N THR A 175 -4.52 6.40 -11.29
CA THR A 175 -4.69 4.97 -11.49
C THR A 175 -5.05 4.32 -10.16
N ARG A 176 -6.32 3.97 -9.97
CA ARG A 176 -6.78 3.17 -8.83
C ARG A 176 -6.24 1.75 -8.95
N LEU A 177 -5.47 1.31 -7.95
CA LEU A 177 -4.89 -0.03 -7.93
C LEU A 177 -5.94 -1.07 -7.52
N THR A 178 -5.86 -2.27 -8.11
CA THR A 178 -6.82 -3.35 -7.85
C THR A 178 -6.18 -4.58 -7.21
N GLU A 179 -6.94 -5.28 -6.37
CA GLU A 179 -6.46 -6.42 -5.59
C GLU A 179 -6.19 -7.69 -6.42
N ASP A 180 -6.83 -7.78 -7.59
CA ASP A 180 -6.70 -8.91 -8.51
C ASP A 180 -5.46 -8.81 -9.41
N LYS A 181 -4.78 -7.66 -9.40
CA LYS A 181 -3.72 -7.36 -10.37
C LYS A 181 -2.52 -6.64 -9.75
N ASP A 182 -2.75 -5.52 -9.08
CA ASP A 182 -1.69 -4.57 -8.75
C ASP A 182 -1.18 -4.72 -7.32
N ILE A 183 -2.07 -5.05 -6.38
CA ILE A 183 -1.78 -5.12 -4.94
C ILE A 183 -2.57 -6.25 -4.26
N VAL A 184 -2.27 -6.55 -3.00
CA VAL A 184 -3.16 -7.31 -2.11
C VAL A 184 -3.20 -6.57 -0.78
N VAL A 185 -4.38 -6.31 -0.24
CA VAL A 185 -4.57 -5.54 0.99
C VAL A 185 -5.26 -6.40 2.05
N GLU A 186 -4.63 -6.53 3.21
CA GLU A 186 -5.18 -7.23 4.35
C GLU A 186 -5.23 -6.29 5.54
N THR A 187 -6.38 -6.16 6.18
CA THR A 187 -6.55 -5.29 7.36
C THR A 187 -7.18 -6.06 8.51
N VAL A 188 -6.59 -5.94 9.70
CA VAL A 188 -7.06 -6.57 10.93
C VAL A 188 -7.21 -5.55 12.06
N SER A 189 -7.97 -5.91 13.09
CA SER A 189 -8.13 -5.12 14.31
C SER A 189 -8.37 -6.01 15.54
N GLY A 190 -8.32 -5.40 16.73
CA GLY A 190 -8.60 -6.09 17.99
C GLY A 190 -7.56 -7.14 18.35
N GLU A 191 -8.00 -8.35 18.70
CA GLU A 191 -7.12 -9.43 19.15
C GLU A 191 -6.17 -9.96 18.05
N LYS A 192 -6.50 -9.70 16.78
CA LYS A 192 -5.69 -10.09 15.62
C LYS A 192 -4.51 -9.15 15.36
N LEU A 193 -4.42 -8.02 16.07
CA LEU A 193 -3.29 -7.11 15.96
C LEU A 193 -2.01 -7.80 16.44
N ALA A 194 -0.95 -7.71 15.65
CA ALA A 194 0.38 -8.21 15.98
C ALA A 194 1.34 -7.04 16.18
N MET A 195 1.78 -6.40 15.10
CA MET A 195 2.70 -5.25 15.14
C MET A 195 2.08 -4.05 15.85
N CYS A 196 0.77 -3.85 15.69
CA CYS A 196 0.07 -2.65 16.16
C CYS A 196 -0.57 -2.81 17.53
N LYS A 197 -0.32 -3.94 18.22
CA LYS A 197 -0.86 -4.18 19.56
C LYS A 197 -0.33 -3.13 20.55
N GLY A 198 -1.25 -2.31 21.07
CA GLY A 198 -0.92 -1.21 21.98
C GLY A 198 -0.34 0.03 21.29
N VAL A 199 -0.26 0.06 19.95
CA VAL A 199 0.25 1.20 19.17
C VAL A 199 -0.92 2.11 18.81
N THR A 200 -1.11 3.18 19.58
CA THR A 200 -2.17 4.18 19.33
C THR A 200 -1.72 5.59 19.67
N ARG A 201 -2.22 6.57 18.92
CA ARG A 201 -2.12 8.01 19.23
C ARG A 201 -3.24 8.50 20.16
N PHE A 202 -4.19 7.65 20.50
CA PHE A 202 -5.39 7.96 21.28
C PHE A 202 -5.43 7.15 22.59
N SER A 203 -4.28 7.01 23.27
CA SER A 203 -4.18 6.30 24.56
C SER A 203 -5.07 6.87 25.67
N ARG A 204 -5.52 8.12 25.54
CA ARG A 204 -6.48 8.79 26.44
C ARG A 204 -7.94 8.72 25.96
N GLY A 205 -8.21 7.85 24.98
CA GLY A 205 -9.51 7.68 24.34
C GLY A 205 -9.71 8.53 23.08
N TYR A 206 -10.67 8.11 22.27
CA TYR A 206 -11.07 8.79 21.03
C TYR A 206 -12.17 9.82 21.32
N LYS A 207 -12.06 10.98 20.68
CA LYS A 207 -13.08 12.03 20.72
C LYS A 207 -13.32 12.54 19.32
N TYR A 208 -14.58 12.77 18.98
CA TYR A 208 -14.92 13.48 17.76
C TYR A 208 -14.74 14.98 17.99
N ILE A 209 -14.30 15.64 16.94
CA ILE A 209 -14.40 17.10 16.85
C ILE A 209 -15.80 17.44 16.34
N LYS A 210 -16.23 18.68 16.59
CA LYS A 210 -17.56 19.17 16.20
C LYS A 210 -17.86 18.93 14.72
N GLU A 211 -16.88 19.13 13.84
CA GLU A 211 -17.02 18.87 12.40
C GLU A 211 -17.43 17.43 12.09
N THR A 212 -16.78 16.45 12.74
CA THR A 212 -17.14 15.03 12.59
C THR A 212 -18.53 14.76 13.14
N GLU A 213 -18.88 15.30 14.31
CA GLU A 213 -20.21 15.14 14.92
C GLU A 213 -21.31 15.68 14.00
N ASP A 214 -21.12 16.89 13.48
CA ASP A 214 -22.05 17.53 12.55
C ASP A 214 -22.16 16.75 11.24
N PHE A 215 -21.05 16.22 10.71
CA PHE A 215 -21.03 15.45 9.47
C PHE A 215 -21.78 14.11 9.57
N ILE A 216 -21.69 13.41 10.70
CA ILE A 216 -22.26 12.05 10.86
C ILE A 216 -23.68 12.03 11.44
N LYS A 217 -24.17 13.15 12.01
CA LYS A 217 -25.39 13.24 12.82
C LYS A 217 -26.62 12.53 12.22
N ASP A 218 -26.83 12.69 10.91
CA ASP A 218 -28.01 12.16 10.20
C ASP A 218 -27.61 11.14 9.11
N LYS A 219 -26.40 10.59 9.21
CA LYS A 219 -25.87 9.62 8.23
C LYS A 219 -25.80 8.24 8.84
N LYS A 220 -25.94 7.23 7.98
CA LYS A 220 -25.76 5.84 8.36
C LYS A 220 -24.27 5.48 8.26
N TYR A 221 -23.72 4.89 9.32
CA TYR A 221 -22.42 4.22 9.27
C TYR A 221 -22.41 3.16 8.14
N PRO A 222 -21.33 3.04 7.33
CA PRO A 222 -19.98 3.60 7.52
C PRO A 222 -19.76 4.98 6.89
N TYR A 223 -20.84 5.74 6.66
CA TYR A 223 -20.83 7.12 6.17
C TYR A 223 -20.32 7.27 4.72
N GLY A 224 -20.33 6.16 3.98
CA GLY A 224 -20.04 6.06 2.56
C GLY A 224 -20.03 4.60 2.08
N ASN A 225 -19.83 4.41 0.78
CA ASN A 225 -19.56 3.15 0.12
C ASN A 225 -18.05 3.12 -0.21
N TRP A 226 -17.28 2.58 0.72
CA TRP A 226 -15.82 2.50 0.65
C TRP A 226 -15.33 1.14 0.14
#